data_AF-I1CA95-F1
#
_entry.id   AF-I1CA95-F1
#
_cell.length_a   1.000
_cell.length_b   1.000
_cell.length_c   1.000
_cell.angle_alpha   90.00
_cell.angle_beta   90.00
_cell.angle_gamma   90.00
#
_symmetry.space_group_name_H-M   'P 1'
#
loop_
_entity.id
_entity.type
_entity.pdbx_description
1 polymer ?
#
loop_
_entity_poly.entity_id
_entity_poly.type
_entity_poly.pdbx_seq_one_letter_code
_entity_poly.pdbx_strand_id
1 'polypeptide(L)'
;MQCYGPKGRQAYLTYLFYDVIFVLARTVPFTVLCSYAYKKAPQAVRPGVWMPLLNTAVDLLESFLLFVLLKLFPTRVEGLELLTAYVIQFKWLTFKATLAIMFISLFVGIYYAFHSLLADSVLMEKDRKQKSNARESVQNVLHQSAARRAAAAKKDS
;
A
#
# COMPACT_ATOMS: atom_id res chain seq x y z
N MET A 1 -39.58 22.05 6.14
CA MET A 1 -38.23 22.33 5.59
C MET A 1 -38.41 23.18 4.35
N GLN A 2 -38.03 24.46 4.40
CA GLN A 2 -37.91 25.28 3.20
C GLN A 2 -36.91 24.58 2.29
N CYS A 3 -37.44 23.95 1.24
CA CYS A 3 -36.66 23.18 0.29
C CYS A 3 -35.63 24.14 -0.28
N TYR A 4 -34.35 23.86 -0.01
CA TYR A 4 -33.22 24.54 -0.63
C TYR A 4 -33.60 24.80 -2.08
N GLY A 5 -33.83 26.08 -2.43
CA GLY A 5 -34.41 26.45 -3.73
C GLY A 5 -33.56 25.95 -4.89
N PRO A 6 -33.88 26.31 -6.15
CA PRO A 6 -33.13 25.85 -7.32
C PRO A 6 -31.60 25.94 -7.18
N LYS A 7 -31.10 27.02 -6.55
CA LYS A 7 -29.68 27.24 -6.24
C LYS A 7 -29.08 26.23 -5.26
N GLY A 8 -29.81 25.83 -4.22
CA GLY A 8 -29.31 24.88 -3.24
C GLY A 8 -29.23 23.46 -3.80
N ARG A 9 -30.21 23.03 -4.61
CA ARG A 9 -30.11 21.76 -5.35
C ARG A 9 -28.89 21.74 -6.30
N GLN A 10 -28.61 22.87 -6.96
CA GLN A 10 -27.45 22.99 -7.84
C GLN A 10 -26.13 22.89 -7.06
N ALA A 11 -26.05 23.50 -5.87
CA ALA A 11 -24.89 23.36 -5.00
C ALA A 11 -24.65 21.90 -4.57
N TYR A 12 -25.70 21.17 -4.17
CA TYR A 12 -25.61 19.75 -3.81
C TYR A 12 -25.12 18.88 -4.97
N LEU A 13 -25.58 19.14 -6.20
CA LEU A 13 -25.10 18.43 -7.39
C LEU A 13 -23.61 18.66 -7.65
N THR A 14 -23.12 19.89 -7.43
CA THR A 14 -21.69 20.20 -7.53
C THR A 14 -20.88 19.46 -6.47
N TYR A 15 -21.34 19.42 -5.21
CA TYR A 15 -20.68 18.66 -4.16
C TYR A 15 -20.65 17.15 -4.44
N LEU A 16 -21.73 16.62 -5.02
CA LEU A 16 -21.80 15.23 -5.47
C LEU A 16 -20.72 14.87 -6.50
N PHE A 17 -20.44 15.78 -7.42
CA PHE A 17 -19.37 15.59 -8.40
C PHE A 17 -17.98 15.59 -7.74
N TYR A 18 -17.75 16.49 -6.79
CA TYR A 18 -16.50 16.50 -6.01
C TYR A 18 -16.34 15.23 -5.16
N ASP A 19 -17.44 14.66 -4.65
CA ASP A 19 -17.41 13.43 -3.86
C ASP A 19 -16.89 12.26 -4.70
N VAL A 20 -17.35 12.13 -5.95
CA VAL A 20 -16.85 11.09 -6.89
C VAL A 20 -15.34 11.24 -7.15
N ILE A 21 -14.86 12.47 -7.38
CA ILE A 21 -13.43 12.72 -7.59
C ILE A 21 -12.62 12.36 -6.35
N PHE A 22 -13.10 12.77 -5.17
CA PHE A 22 -12.46 12.50 -3.89
C PHE A 22 -12.35 10.99 -3.61
N VAL A 23 -13.43 10.24 -3.89
CA VAL A 23 -13.49 8.79 -3.74
C VAL A 23 -12.42 8.13 -4.62
N LEU A 24 -12.34 8.49 -5.90
CA LEU A 24 -11.33 7.94 -6.81
C LEU A 24 -9.91 8.30 -6.38
N ALA A 25 -9.68 9.55 -5.97
CA ALA A 25 -8.38 10.02 -5.50
C ALA A 25 -7.93 9.30 -4.23
N ARG A 26 -8.85 8.88 -3.36
CA ARG A 26 -8.58 8.10 -2.15
C ARG A 26 -8.27 6.63 -2.46
N THR A 27 -9.01 6.03 -3.37
CA THR A 27 -8.94 4.58 -3.62
C THR A 27 -7.61 4.16 -4.24
N VAL A 28 -7.05 4.96 -5.14
CA VAL A 28 -5.77 4.69 -5.79
C VAL A 28 -4.62 4.52 -4.79
N PRO A 29 -4.31 5.48 -3.91
CA PRO A 29 -3.22 5.33 -2.94
C PRO A 29 -3.48 4.18 -1.95
N PHE A 30 -4.72 3.94 -1.52
CA PHE A 30 -5.04 2.81 -0.64
C PHE A 30 -4.78 1.46 -1.32
N THR A 31 -5.15 1.35 -2.59
CA THR A 31 -4.92 0.15 -3.40
C THR A 31 -3.43 -0.10 -3.60
N VAL A 32 -2.67 0.95 -3.91
CA VAL A 32 -1.21 0.87 -4.06
C VAL A 32 -0.53 0.47 -2.76
N LEU A 33 -0.92 1.07 -1.62
CA LEU A 33 -0.33 0.78 -0.31
C LEU A 33 -0.60 -0.66 0.14
N CYS A 34 -1.84 -1.14 -0.04
CA CYS A 34 -2.18 -2.54 0.22
C CYS A 34 -1.39 -3.47 -0.71
N SER A 35 -1.28 -3.15 -2.01
CA SER A 35 -0.53 -3.99 -2.96
C SER A 35 0.97 -4.03 -2.64
N TYR A 36 1.54 -2.91 -2.21
CA TYR A 36 2.95 -2.81 -1.82
C TYR A 36 3.26 -3.61 -0.55
N ALA A 37 2.46 -3.42 0.51
CA ALA A 37 2.66 -4.07 1.80
C ALA A 37 2.66 -5.61 1.69
N TYR A 38 1.83 -6.15 0.81
CA TYR A 38 1.65 -7.59 0.66
C TYR A 38 2.37 -8.20 -0.54
N LYS A 39 3.25 -7.45 -1.22
CA LYS A 39 4.05 -7.94 -2.35
C LYS A 39 4.88 -9.17 -1.99
N LYS A 40 5.42 -9.21 -0.77
CA LYS A 40 6.21 -10.34 -0.21
C LYS A 40 5.40 -11.30 0.68
N ALA A 41 4.13 -11.00 0.94
CA ALA A 41 3.31 -11.80 1.86
C ALA A 41 2.66 -13.01 1.14
N PRO A 42 2.46 -14.14 1.86
CA PRO A 42 1.74 -15.31 1.35
C PRO A 42 0.33 -14.94 0.88
N GLN A 43 -0.15 -15.56 -0.20
CA GLN A 43 -1.47 -15.25 -0.78
C GLN A 43 -2.62 -15.31 0.25
N ALA A 44 -2.54 -16.21 1.23
CA ALA A 44 -3.54 -16.38 2.28
C ALA A 44 -3.69 -15.18 3.22
N VAL A 45 -2.68 -14.31 3.33
CA VAL A 45 -2.67 -13.17 4.26
C VAL A 45 -2.84 -11.84 3.52
N ARG A 46 -3.01 -11.86 2.19
CA ARG A 46 -3.23 -10.62 1.42
C ARG A 46 -4.65 -10.13 1.69
N PRO A 47 -4.88 -9.02 2.42
CA PRO A 47 -6.17 -8.37 2.39
C PRO A 47 -6.36 -7.96 0.95
N GLY A 48 -7.27 -8.65 0.27
CA GLY A 48 -7.41 -8.42 -1.15
C GLY A 48 -7.86 -6.99 -1.35
N VAL A 49 -7.33 -6.40 -2.41
CA VAL A 49 -7.67 -5.07 -2.91
C VAL A 49 -9.20 -4.87 -3.08
N TRP A 50 -9.96 -5.97 -3.02
CA TRP A 50 -11.42 -5.99 -2.95
C TRP A 50 -12.00 -5.06 -1.88
N MET A 51 -11.35 -4.82 -0.74
CA MET A 51 -11.97 -4.04 0.33
C MET A 51 -12.02 -2.53 0.04
N PRO A 52 -10.90 -1.88 -0.36
CA PRO A 52 -10.93 -0.53 -0.92
C PRO A 52 -11.84 -0.40 -2.15
N LEU A 53 -11.88 -1.42 -3.02
CA LEU A 53 -12.75 -1.42 -4.21
C LEU A 53 -14.23 -1.50 -3.83
N LEU A 54 -14.59 -2.35 -2.86
CA LEU A 54 -15.95 -2.46 -2.34
C LEU A 54 -16.41 -1.12 -1.74
N ASN A 55 -15.56 -0.50 -0.91
CA ASN A 55 -15.85 0.80 -0.34
C ASN A 55 -16.08 1.87 -1.43
N THR A 56 -15.26 1.85 -2.50
CA THR A 56 -15.43 2.73 -3.67
C THR A 56 -16.77 2.51 -4.37
N ALA A 57 -17.14 1.25 -4.60
CA ALA A 57 -18.41 0.91 -5.24
C ALA A 57 -19.61 1.39 -4.40
N VAL A 58 -19.52 1.29 -3.07
CA VAL A 58 -20.56 1.74 -2.15
C VAL A 58 -20.64 3.28 -2.11
N ASP A 59 -19.51 3.99 -2.11
CA ASP A 59 -19.49 5.46 -2.20
C ASP A 59 -20.12 5.96 -3.51
N LEU A 60 -19.83 5.30 -4.64
CA LEU A 60 -20.42 5.65 -5.93
C LEU A 60 -21.92 5.34 -5.97
N LEU A 61 -22.35 4.24 -5.35
CA LEU A 61 -23.76 3.88 -5.23
C LEU A 61 -24.53 4.90 -4.38
N GLU A 62 -23.97 5.34 -3.24
CA GLU A 62 -24.54 6.41 -2.43
C GLU A 62 -24.69 7.70 -3.25
N SER A 63 -23.61 8.11 -3.93
CA SER A 63 -23.61 9.31 -4.78
C SER A 63 -24.71 9.23 -5.85
N PHE A 64 -24.85 8.07 -6.49
CA PHE A 64 -25.91 7.83 -7.47
C PHE A 64 -27.31 7.93 -6.84
N LEU A 65 -27.55 7.30 -5.68
CA LEU A 65 -28.84 7.34 -5.00
C LEU A 65 -29.23 8.75 -4.55
N LEU A 66 -28.27 9.52 -4.03
CA LEU A 66 -28.48 10.93 -3.69
C LEU A 66 -28.80 11.78 -4.93
N PHE A 67 -28.14 11.53 -6.05
CA PHE A 67 -28.46 12.18 -7.33
C PHE A 67 -29.89 11.89 -7.77
N VAL A 68 -30.34 10.63 -7.71
CA VAL A 68 -31.71 10.22 -8.07
C VAL A 68 -32.73 10.88 -7.14
N LEU A 69 -32.50 10.89 -5.82
CA LEU A 69 -33.38 11.57 -4.85
C LEU A 69 -33.50 13.07 -5.13
N LEU A 70 -32.39 13.75 -5.45
CA LEU A 70 -32.40 15.18 -5.80
C LEU A 70 -33.15 15.46 -7.11
N LYS A 71 -33.12 14.52 -8.06
CA LYS A 71 -33.83 14.63 -9.35
C LYS A 71 -35.33 14.36 -9.24
N LEU A 72 -35.73 13.42 -8.37
CA LEU A 72 -37.14 13.11 -8.12
C LEU A 72 -37.86 14.17 -7.28
N PHE A 73 -37.10 15.05 -6.60
CA PHE A 73 -37.66 16.13 -5.81
C PHE A 73 -38.62 17.02 -6.62
N PRO A 74 -39.85 17.31 -6.14
CA PRO A 74 -40.34 17.15 -4.76
C PRO A 74 -41.04 15.81 -4.45
N THR A 75 -41.13 14.89 -5.41
CA THR A 75 -41.78 13.59 -5.21
C THR A 75 -40.99 12.76 -4.19
N ARG A 76 -41.64 12.38 -3.09
CA ARG A 76 -41.04 11.53 -2.06
C ARG A 76 -41.25 10.06 -2.41
N VAL A 77 -40.19 9.28 -2.34
CA VAL A 77 -40.20 7.83 -2.59
C VAL A 77 -39.57 7.16 -1.38
N GLU A 78 -40.39 6.77 -0.41
CA GLU A 78 -39.94 6.25 0.89
C GLU A 78 -38.99 5.05 0.75
N GLY A 79 -39.25 4.15 -0.20
CA GLY A 79 -38.38 3.00 -0.46
C GLY A 79 -36.97 3.40 -0.92
N LEU A 80 -36.85 4.47 -1.70
CA LEU A 80 -35.56 4.99 -2.16
C LEU A 80 -34.83 5.71 -1.03
N GLU A 81 -35.54 6.44 -0.17
CA GLU A 81 -35.00 7.09 1.02
C GLU A 81 -34.42 6.05 1.99
N LEU A 82 -35.17 4.97 2.25
CA LEU A 82 -34.74 3.87 3.12
C LEU A 82 -33.50 3.15 2.56
N LEU A 83 -33.51 2.83 1.25
CA LEU A 83 -32.35 2.22 0.59
C LEU A 83 -31.12 3.11 0.69
N THR A 84 -31.28 4.41 0.45
CA THR A 84 -30.18 5.39 0.55
C THR A 84 -29.61 5.42 1.97
N ALA A 85 -30.46 5.41 3.00
CA ALA A 85 -30.02 5.37 4.39
C ALA A 85 -29.20 4.11 4.72
N TYR A 86 -29.63 2.93 4.25
CA TYR A 86 -28.87 1.69 4.44
C TYR A 86 -27.53 1.70 3.69
N VAL A 87 -27.49 2.23 2.45
CA VAL A 87 -26.25 2.37 1.69
C VAL A 87 -25.27 3.31 2.40
N ILE A 88 -25.75 4.41 2.98
CA ILE A 88 -24.93 5.32 3.78
C ILE A 88 -24.34 4.58 5.00
N GLN A 89 -25.13 3.80 5.72
CA GLN A 89 -24.59 3.02 6.85
C GLN A 89 -23.55 2.00 6.40
N PHE A 90 -23.80 1.32 5.28
CA PHE A 90 -22.88 0.34 4.71
C PHE A 90 -21.58 0.98 4.22
N LYS A 91 -21.63 2.20 3.66
CA LYS A 91 -20.45 3.03 3.35
C LYS A 91 -19.57 3.23 4.58
N TRP A 92 -20.16 3.64 5.69
CA TRP A 92 -19.38 3.86 6.92
C TRP A 92 -18.76 2.58 7.47
N LEU A 93 -19.46 1.45 7.35
CA LEU A 93 -18.94 0.14 7.74
C LEU A 93 -17.74 -0.27 6.88
N THR A 94 -17.88 -0.19 5.56
CA THR A 94 -16.83 -0.54 4.60
C THR A 94 -15.64 0.42 4.67
N PHE A 95 -15.88 1.69 4.96
CA PHE A 95 -14.83 2.68 5.21
C PHE A 95 -14.00 2.36 6.46
N LYS A 96 -14.65 2.04 7.59
CA LYS A 96 -13.95 1.63 8.83
C LYS A 96 -13.10 0.38 8.60
N ALA A 97 -13.64 -0.61 7.89
CA ALA A 97 -12.92 -1.82 7.56
C ALA A 97 -11.73 -1.56 6.60
N THR A 98 -11.90 -0.65 5.64
CA THR A 98 -10.80 -0.22 4.75
C THR A 98 -9.67 0.45 5.54
N LEU A 99 -10.00 1.32 6.50
CA LEU A 99 -9.01 1.92 7.39
C LEU A 99 -8.30 0.88 8.24
N ALA A 100 -9.03 -0.07 8.83
CA ALA A 100 -8.43 -1.15 9.62
C ALA A 100 -7.42 -1.96 8.80
N ILE A 101 -7.80 -2.34 7.57
CA ILE A 101 -6.92 -3.04 6.64
C ILE A 101 -5.71 -2.19 6.29
N MET A 102 -5.89 -0.89 6.03
CA MET A 102 -4.80 0.02 5.72
C MET A 102 -3.77 0.07 6.87
N PHE A 103 -4.22 0.18 8.12
CA PHE A 103 -3.30 0.16 9.27
C PHE A 103 -2.56 -1.17 9.40
N ILE A 104 -3.27 -2.29 9.27
CA ILE A 104 -2.65 -3.62 9.30
C ILE A 104 -1.62 -3.75 8.16
N SER A 105 -1.96 -3.29 6.96
CA SER A 105 -1.07 -3.26 5.79
C SER A 105 0.19 -2.47 6.09
N LEU A 106 0.06 -1.31 6.73
CA LEU A 106 1.20 -0.45 7.08
C LEU A 106 2.14 -1.16 8.07
N PHE A 107 1.59 -1.77 9.12
CA PHE A 107 2.39 -2.55 10.08
C PHE A 107 3.11 -3.73 9.41
N VAL A 108 2.41 -4.47 8.56
CA VAL A 108 2.97 -5.62 7.82
C VAL A 108 4.08 -5.17 6.86
N GLY A 109 3.84 -4.09 6.11
CA GLY A 109 4.81 -3.52 5.19
C GLY A 109 6.09 -3.06 5.92
N ILE A 110 5.94 -2.39 7.06
CA ILE A 110 7.06 -2.00 7.92
C ILE A 110 7.82 -3.22 8.42
N TYR A 111 7.13 -4.23 8.96
CA TYR A 111 7.73 -5.45 9.49
C TYR A 111 8.60 -6.18 8.44
N TYR A 112 8.05 -6.40 7.25
CA TYR A 112 8.78 -7.07 6.16
C TYR A 112 9.89 -6.19 5.56
N ALA A 113 9.72 -4.88 5.51
CA ALA A 113 10.78 -3.96 5.08
C ALA A 113 11.98 -4.04 6.03
N PHE A 114 11.75 -3.97 7.34
CA PHE A 114 12.83 -4.10 8.33
C PHE A 114 13.51 -5.47 8.27
N HIS A 115 12.76 -6.56 8.17
CA HIS A 115 13.35 -7.90 8.04
C HIS A 115 14.17 -8.07 6.76
N SER A 116 13.71 -7.51 5.64
CA SER A 116 14.47 -7.52 4.38
C SER A 116 15.77 -6.73 4.52
N LEU A 117 15.73 -5.53 5.09
CA LEU A 117 16.92 -4.69 5.28
C LEU A 117 17.93 -5.35 6.23
N LEU A 118 17.46 -6.04 7.27
CA LEU A 118 18.30 -6.84 8.16
C LEU A 118 18.95 -8.01 7.41
N ALA A 119 18.18 -8.77 6.63
CA ALA A 119 18.72 -9.87 5.85
C ALA A 119 19.76 -9.41 4.81
N ASP A 120 19.48 -8.30 4.10
CA ASP A 120 20.37 -7.74 3.09
C ASP A 120 21.66 -7.18 3.72
N SER A 121 21.57 -6.58 4.92
CA SER A 121 22.76 -6.08 5.62
C SER A 121 23.67 -7.22 6.13
N VAL A 122 23.10 -8.32 6.63
CA VAL A 122 23.85 -9.52 7.02
C VAL A 122 24.53 -10.16 5.80
N LEU A 123 23.84 -10.24 4.66
CA LEU A 123 24.43 -10.75 3.42
C LEU A 123 25.57 -9.87 2.91
N MET A 124 25.41 -8.54 2.93
CA MET A 124 26.49 -7.61 2.58
C MET A 124 27.71 -7.75 3.49
N GLU A 125 27.50 -7.93 4.79
CA GLU A 125 28.61 -8.10 5.74
C GLU A 125 29.35 -9.43 5.50
N LYS A 126 28.61 -10.51 5.21
CA LYS A 126 29.18 -11.81 4.85
C LYS A 126 30.02 -11.72 3.57
N ASP A 127 29.51 -11.06 2.53
CA ASP A 127 30.24 -10.84 1.28
C ASP A 127 31.49 -9.97 1.48
N ARG A 128 31.40 -8.95 2.34
CA ARG A 128 32.55 -8.10 2.69
C ARG A 128 33.64 -8.90 3.41
N LYS A 129 33.27 -9.75 4.36
CA LYS A 129 34.20 -10.65 5.07
C LYS A 129 34.83 -11.66 4.12
N GLN A 130 34.06 -12.28 3.23
CA GLN A 130 34.60 -13.20 2.22
C GLN A 130 35.61 -12.53 1.28
N LYS A 131 35.31 -11.32 0.79
CA LYS A 131 36.25 -10.54 -0.04
C LYS A 131 37.52 -10.15 0.71
N SER A 132 37.42 -9.81 2.01
CA SER A 132 38.59 -9.52 2.84
C SER A 132 39.48 -10.75 3.01
N ASN A 133 38.88 -11.88 3.39
CA ASN A 133 39.61 -13.14 3.60
C ASN A 133 40.28 -13.63 2.30
N ALA A 134 39.63 -13.44 1.15
CA ALA A 134 40.21 -13.78 -0.15
C ALA A 134 41.44 -12.92 -0.46
N ARG A 135 41.40 -11.61 -0.15
CA ARG A 135 42.56 -10.71 -0.33
C ARG A 135 43.72 -11.08 0.58
N GLU A 136 43.45 -11.36 1.86
CA GLU A 136 44.47 -11.81 2.80
C GLU A 136 45.10 -13.15 2.39
N SER A 137 44.28 -14.09 1.90
CA SER A 137 44.77 -15.38 1.39
C SER A 137 45.73 -15.19 0.21
N VAL A 138 45.38 -14.34 -0.77
CA VAL A 138 46.26 -14.03 -1.91
C VAL A 138 47.56 -13.36 -1.46
N GLN A 139 47.47 -12.38 -0.56
CA GLN A 139 48.64 -11.68 -0.04
C GLN A 139 49.59 -12.63 0.71
N ASN A 140 49.05 -13.54 1.52
CA ASN A 140 49.84 -14.57 2.22
C ASN A 140 50.54 -15.53 1.25
N VAL A 141 49.86 -15.98 0.19
CA VAL A 141 50.46 -16.83 -0.85
C VAL A 141 51.58 -16.09 -1.59
N LEU A 142 51.39 -14.81 -1.90
CA LEU A 142 52.42 -13.98 -2.54
C LEU A 142 53.64 -13.79 -1.65
N HIS A 143 53.46 -13.48 -0.36
CA HIS A 143 54.55 -13.36 0.60
C HIS A 143 55.32 -14.68 0.78
N GLN A 144 54.61 -15.81 0.92
CA GLN A 144 55.27 -17.12 1.00
C GLN A 144 56.05 -17.45 -0.28
N SER A 145 55.48 -17.15 -1.45
CA SER A 145 56.15 -17.38 -2.75
C SER A 145 57.36 -16.46 -2.94
N ALA A 146 57.31 -15.23 -2.47
CA ALA A 146 58.46 -14.31 -2.46
C ALA A 146 59.55 -14.78 -1.49
N ALA A 147 59.18 -15.21 -0.28
CA ALA A 147 60.11 -15.75 0.71
C ALA A 147 60.81 -17.03 0.22
N ARG A 148 60.08 -17.93 -0.45
CA ARG A 148 60.67 -19.14 -1.08
C ARG A 148 61.66 -18.79 -2.19
N ARG A 149 61.34 -17.79 -3.04
CA ARG A 149 62.26 -17.31 -4.08
C ARG A 149 63.53 -16.68 -3.48
N ALA A 150 63.40 -15.87 -2.44
CA ALA A 150 64.55 -15.29 -1.73
C ALA A 150 65.41 -16.36 -1.06
N ALA A 151 64.80 -17.40 -0.48
CA ALA A 151 65.51 -18.52 0.13
C ALA A 151 66.25 -19.39 -0.91
N ALA A 152 65.66 -19.59 -2.10
CA ALA A 152 66.32 -20.29 -3.20
C ALA A 152 67.52 -19.49 -3.75
N ALA A 153 67.35 -18.18 -3.98
CA ALA A 153 68.43 -17.30 -4.45
C ALA A 153 69.62 -17.23 -3.49
N LYS A 154 69.39 -17.39 -2.18
CA LYS A 154 70.44 -17.42 -1.15
C LYS A 154 71.17 -18.77 -1.05
N LYS A 155 70.65 -19.82 -1.70
CA LYS A 155 71.22 -21.17 -1.71
C LYS A 155 72.16 -21.40 -2.91
N ASP A 156 72.00 -20.58 -3.95
CA ASP A 156 72.80 -20.59 -5.19
C ASP A 156 73.93 -19.53 -5.17
N SER A 157 74.12 -18.83 -4.03
CA SER A 157 75.22 -17.89 -3.77
C SER A 157 76.17 -18.43 -2.71
#